data_AF-A0A1F8RNR5-F1
#
_entry.id   AF-A0A1F8RNR5-F1
#
_cell.length_a   1.000
_cell.length_b   1.000
_cell.length_c   1.000
_cell.angle_alpha   90.00
_cell.angle_beta   90.00
_cell.angle_gamma   90.00
#
_symmetry.space_group_name_H-M   'P 1'
#
loop_
_entity.id
_entity.type
_entity.pdbx_description
1 polymer ?
#
loop_
_entity_poly.entity_id
_entity_poly.type
_entity_poly.pdbx_seq_one_letter_code
_entity_poly.pdbx_strand_id
1 'polypeptide(L)'
;MTRAAERPPMTDHESEPEPEELWEHLEGETPDSATRQVLNLAHRASEKFPELARRYRSFAGPAAIASGALVVLAGVAVARRARRGQRPEEILEQITSDEIERAASVTSRHNRWWRMIVRIARRRRSQEGPAGSL
;
A
#
# COMPACT_ATOMS: atom_id res chain seq x y z
N MET A 1 13.49 23.26 -59.64
CA MET A 1 12.74 23.97 -58.58
C MET A 1 12.05 22.94 -57.71
N THR A 2 12.67 22.55 -56.60
CA THR A 2 12.18 21.53 -55.66
C THR A 2 11.24 22.16 -54.66
N ARG A 3 9.97 21.73 -54.66
CA ARG A 3 8.93 22.17 -53.72
C ARG A 3 9.21 21.52 -52.36
N ALA A 4 9.59 22.32 -51.38
CA ALA A 4 9.71 21.88 -49.99
C ALA A 4 8.35 21.37 -49.51
N ALA A 5 8.32 20.11 -49.06
CA ALA A 5 7.14 19.54 -48.42
C ALA A 5 7.00 20.18 -47.02
N GLU A 6 5.96 21.00 -46.84
CA GLU A 6 5.53 21.47 -45.53
C GLU A 6 5.23 20.25 -44.64
N ARG A 7 5.92 20.15 -43.51
CA ARG A 7 5.57 19.22 -42.44
C ARG A 7 4.24 19.69 -41.81
N PRO A 8 3.27 18.79 -41.56
CA PRO A 8 2.07 19.16 -40.83
C PRO A 8 2.44 19.66 -39.42
N PRO A 9 1.70 20.63 -38.87
CA PRO A 9 1.90 21.07 -37.49
C PRO A 9 1.68 19.87 -36.57
N MET A 10 2.71 19.59 -35.76
CA MET A 10 2.62 18.60 -34.69
C MET A 10 1.47 19.02 -33.78
N THR A 11 0.48 18.14 -33.69
CA THR A 11 -0.64 18.20 -32.77
C THR A 11 -0.18 18.65 -31.38
N ASP A 12 -0.93 19.59 -30.80
CA ASP A 12 -0.80 20.04 -29.43
C ASP A 12 -0.49 18.83 -28.54
N HIS A 13 0.69 18.84 -27.93
CA HIS A 13 1.02 17.91 -26.87
C HIS A 13 -0.03 18.12 -25.79
N GLU A 14 -0.97 17.19 -25.67
CA GLU A 14 -1.73 16.95 -24.44
C GLU A 14 -0.69 16.90 -23.33
N SER A 15 -0.56 18.03 -22.64
CA SER A 15 0.42 18.20 -21.58
C SER A 15 -0.02 17.26 -20.48
N GLU A 16 0.75 16.20 -20.25
CA GLU A 16 0.54 15.36 -19.07
C GLU A 16 0.50 16.31 -17.87
N PRO A 17 -0.58 16.29 -17.07
CA PRO A 17 -0.69 17.21 -15.94
C PRO A 17 0.53 17.02 -15.05
N GLU A 18 1.20 18.12 -14.72
CA GLU A 18 2.34 18.13 -13.81
C GLU A 18 1.94 17.40 -12.52
N PRO A 19 2.79 16.52 -11.98
CA PRO A 19 2.44 15.69 -10.82
C PRO A 19 2.00 16.52 -9.60
N GLU A 20 2.40 17.79 -9.49
CA GLU A 20 1.88 18.73 -8.50
C GLU A 20 0.35 18.94 -8.57
N GLU A 21 -0.24 19.05 -9.76
CA GLU A 21 -1.69 19.31 -9.94
C GLU A 21 -2.55 18.11 -9.51
N LEU A 22 -1.99 16.88 -9.56
CA LEU A 22 -2.68 15.66 -9.17
C LEU A 22 -2.97 15.58 -7.65
N TRP A 23 -2.18 16.28 -6.83
CA TRP A 23 -2.30 16.25 -5.37
C TRP A 23 -3.08 17.43 -4.78
N GLU A 24 -3.31 18.49 -5.56
CA GLU A 24 -4.06 19.68 -5.13
C GLU A 24 -5.58 19.43 -5.03
N HIS A 25 -6.08 18.30 -5.53
CA HIS A 25 -7.49 17.92 -5.50
C HIS A 25 -7.76 16.67 -4.65
N LEU A 26 -7.03 16.49 -3.54
CA LEU A 26 -7.38 15.47 -2.56
C LEU A 26 -8.66 15.88 -1.80
N GLU A 27 -9.82 15.61 -2.40
CA GLU A 27 -11.10 15.55 -1.69
C GLU A 27 -11.07 14.38 -0.70
N GLY A 28 -10.56 14.63 0.51
CA GLY A 28 -10.43 13.63 1.56
C GLY A 28 -10.87 14.17 2.91
N GLU A 29 -11.39 13.28 3.77
CA GLU A 29 -11.66 13.61 5.17
C GLU A 29 -10.34 13.99 5.85
N THR A 30 -10.30 15.19 6.42
CA THR A 30 -9.12 15.64 7.16
C THR A 30 -8.92 14.75 8.39
N PRO A 31 -7.72 14.22 8.64
CA PRO A 31 -7.49 13.34 9.77
C PRO A 31 -7.74 14.09 11.07
N ASP A 32 -8.51 13.46 11.96
CA ASP A 32 -8.78 13.94 13.30
C ASP A 32 -7.52 13.95 14.17
N SER A 33 -7.61 14.56 15.36
CA SER A 33 -6.46 14.70 16.26
C SER A 33 -5.87 13.35 16.69
N ALA A 34 -6.70 12.33 16.87
CA ALA A 34 -6.28 10.98 17.22
C ALA A 34 -5.51 10.32 16.07
N THR A 35 -6.01 10.43 14.84
CA THR A 35 -5.34 9.91 13.64
C THR A 35 -3.99 10.59 13.44
N ARG A 36 -3.90 11.91 13.59
CA ARG A 36 -2.63 12.64 13.49
C ARG A 36 -1.61 12.17 14.54
N GLN A 37 -2.04 11.94 15.78
CA GLN A 37 -1.15 11.42 16.83
C GLN A 37 -0.61 10.03 16.48
N VAL A 38 -1.47 9.12 16.00
CA VAL A 38 -1.05 7.78 15.58
C VAL A 38 -0.07 7.84 14.41
N LEU A 39 -0.33 8.67 13.40
CA LEU A 39 0.56 8.83 12.25
C LEU A 39 1.93 9.42 12.66
N ASN A 40 1.94 10.42 13.52
CA ASN A 40 3.19 10.97 14.05
C ASN A 40 3.99 9.92 14.83
N LEU A 41 3.31 9.10 15.64
CA LEU A 41 3.96 8.03 16.38
C LEU A 41 4.46 6.92 15.46
N ALA A 42 3.72 6.61 14.40
CA ALA A 42 4.11 5.64 13.38
C ALA A 42 5.38 6.09 12.63
N HIS A 43 5.47 7.37 12.28
CA HIS A 43 6.66 7.94 11.65
C HIS A 43 7.88 7.77 12.55
N ARG A 44 7.78 8.20 13.82
CA ARG A 44 8.84 8.06 14.82
C ARG A 44 9.21 6.60 15.09
N ALA A 45 8.23 5.70 15.13
CA ALA A 45 8.48 4.28 15.28
C ALA A 45 9.24 3.69 14.08
N SER A 46 8.94 4.14 12.86
CA SER A 46 9.63 3.68 11.65
C SER A 46 11.09 4.13 11.60
N GLU A 47 11.39 5.33 12.10
CA GLU A 47 12.75 5.90 12.18
C GLU A 47 13.68 5.08 13.08
N LYS A 48 13.14 4.37 14.08
CA LYS A 48 13.92 3.47 14.95
C LYS A 48 14.56 2.29 14.19
N PHE A 49 14.05 1.95 13.01
CA PHE A 49 14.44 0.75 12.27
C PHE A 49 14.90 1.10 10.84
N PRO A 50 16.05 1.77 10.68
CA PRO A 50 16.55 2.18 9.36
C PRO A 50 16.78 0.99 8.42
N GLU A 51 17.13 -0.18 8.96
CA GLU A 51 17.30 -1.39 8.16
C GLU A 51 15.97 -1.92 7.59
N LEU A 52 14.84 -1.69 8.28
CA LEU A 52 13.51 -1.98 7.71
C LEU A 52 13.21 -1.04 6.55
N ALA A 53 13.48 0.26 6.70
CA ALA A 53 13.28 1.24 5.64
C ALA A 53 14.10 0.90 4.38
N ARG A 54 15.34 0.45 4.55
CA ARG A 54 16.18 -0.02 3.43
C ARG A 54 15.59 -1.23 2.74
N ARG A 55 15.13 -2.25 3.48
CA ARG A 55 14.47 -3.44 2.93
C ARG A 55 13.23 -3.04 2.12
N TYR A 56 12.33 -2.24 2.69
CA TYR A 56 11.12 -1.80 1.97
C TYR A 56 11.42 -0.97 0.73
N ARG A 57 12.48 -0.14 0.77
CA ARG A 57 12.95 0.62 -0.39
C ARG A 57 13.46 -0.29 -1.52
N SER A 58 14.14 -1.39 -1.17
CA SER A 58 14.61 -2.36 -2.16
C SER A 58 13.48 -3.15 -2.84
N PHE A 59 12.33 -3.32 -2.17
CA PHE A 59 11.18 -4.06 -2.73
C PHE A 59 10.23 -3.21 -3.59
N ALA A 60 10.08 -1.92 -3.31
CA ALA A 60 9.08 -1.07 -3.98
C ALA A 60 9.67 -0.12 -5.05
N GLY A 61 10.97 -0.22 -5.34
CA GLY A 61 11.64 0.68 -6.28
C GLY A 61 11.92 2.07 -5.72
N PRO A 62 12.69 2.92 -6.44
CA PRO A 62 13.22 4.18 -5.93
C PRO A 62 12.18 5.27 -5.63
N ALA A 63 10.93 5.12 -6.10
CA ALA A 63 9.90 6.13 -5.99
C ALA A 63 8.92 5.84 -4.83
N ALA A 64 9.15 6.50 -3.68
CA ALA A 64 8.20 6.94 -2.63
C ALA A 64 7.22 5.94 -1.94
N ILE A 65 6.79 4.83 -2.55
CA ILE A 65 5.74 3.96 -2.00
C ILE A 65 6.26 3.08 -0.85
N ALA A 66 7.56 2.77 -0.86
CA ALA A 66 8.24 2.03 0.21
C ALA A 66 8.10 2.70 1.59
N SER A 67 8.26 4.03 1.64
CA SER A 67 8.17 4.81 2.87
C SER A 67 6.73 4.84 3.38
N GLY A 68 5.76 4.96 2.48
CA GLY A 68 4.34 4.90 2.84
C GLY A 68 3.93 3.54 3.42
N ALA A 69 4.33 2.44 2.79
CA ALA A 69 4.01 1.10 3.27
C ALA A 69 4.58 0.82 4.67
N LEU A 70 5.83 1.21 4.92
CA LEU A 70 6.45 1.04 6.24
C LEU A 70 5.73 1.87 7.31
N VAL A 71 5.40 3.13 7.01
CA VAL A 71 4.67 4.01 7.94
C VAL A 71 3.27 3.46 8.23
N VAL A 72 2.58 2.91 7.24
CA VAL A 72 1.26 2.26 7.44
C VAL A 72 1.38 1.04 8.36
N LEU A 73 2.38 0.18 8.14
CA LEU A 73 2.62 -0.99 8.99
C LEU A 73 2.99 -0.59 10.42
N ALA A 74 3.83 0.43 10.57
CA ALA A 74 4.15 1.02 11.87
C ALA A 74 2.89 1.58 12.55
N GLY A 75 2.02 2.26 11.79
CA GLY A 75 0.74 2.77 12.29
C GLY A 75 -0.19 1.68 12.78
N VAL A 76 -0.28 0.54 12.07
CA VAL A 76 -1.06 -0.61 12.51
C VAL A 76 -0.48 -1.20 13.81
N ALA A 77 0.85 -1.33 13.93
CA ALA A 77 1.49 -1.83 15.14
C ALA A 77 1.27 -0.89 16.34
N VAL A 78 1.44 0.42 16.13
CA VAL A 78 1.15 1.48 17.12
C VAL A 78 -0.31 1.41 17.57
N ALA A 79 -1.26 1.39 16.63
CA ALA A 79 -2.68 1.40 16.93
C ALA A 79 -3.09 0.17 17.76
N ARG A 80 -2.50 -1.01 17.51
CA ARG A 80 -2.74 -2.21 18.33
C ARG A 80 -2.29 -2.03 19.78
N ARG A 81 -1.18 -1.34 20.02
CA ARG A 81 -0.66 -1.08 21.36
C ARG A 81 -1.45 0.01 22.08
N ALA A 82 -1.79 1.08 21.37
CA ALA A 82 -2.68 2.12 21.89
C ALA A 82 -4.04 1.54 22.31
N ARG A 83 -4.61 0.63 21.51
CA ARG A 83 -5.84 -0.12 21.86
C ARG A 83 -5.71 -1.00 23.11
N ARG A 84 -4.50 -1.35 23.53
CA ARG A 84 -4.23 -2.09 24.79
C ARG A 84 -3.99 -1.14 25.97
N GLY A 85 -4.13 0.17 25.77
CA GLY A 85 -3.96 1.19 26.81
C GLY A 85 -2.51 1.62 27.04
N GLN A 86 -1.56 1.24 26.17
CA GLN A 86 -0.17 1.70 26.29
C GLN A 86 -0.05 3.19 25.95
N ARG A 87 0.81 3.89 26.69
CA ARG A 87 1.09 5.30 26.45
C ARG A 87 2.03 5.49 25.26
N PRO A 88 1.99 6.64 24.57
CA PRO A 88 2.82 6.90 23.39
C PRO A 88 4.32 6.65 23.61
N GLU A 89 4.83 7.02 24.78
CA GLU A 89 6.24 6.87 25.16
C GLU A 89 6.61 5.40 25.31
N GLU A 90 5.78 4.63 26.02
CA GLU A 90 5.95 3.18 26.20
C GLU A 90 5.91 2.43 24.87
N ILE A 91 5.00 2.86 23.97
CA ILE A 91 4.90 2.33 22.62
C ILE A 91 6.22 2.54 21.89
N LEU A 92 6.73 3.78 21.87
CA LEU A 92 7.98 4.09 21.18
C LEU A 92 9.17 3.37 21.78
N GLU A 93 9.24 3.19 23.10
CA GLU A 93 10.33 2.47 23.75
C GLU A 93 10.33 0.98 23.37
N GLN A 94 9.17 0.34 23.49
CA GLN A 94 9.07 -1.11 23.45
C GLN A 94 8.74 -1.67 22.05
N ILE A 95 8.34 -0.84 21.08
CA ILE A 95 8.00 -1.34 19.74
C ILE A 95 9.21 -1.98 19.08
N THR A 96 8.99 -3.09 18.38
CA THR A 96 10.04 -3.88 17.73
C THR A 96 9.83 -3.95 16.21
N SER A 97 10.91 -4.20 15.47
CA SER A 97 10.87 -4.42 14.01
C SER A 97 9.91 -5.55 13.64
N ASP A 98 9.95 -6.66 14.38
CA ASP A 98 9.12 -7.83 14.13
C ASP A 98 7.63 -7.54 14.31
N GLU A 99 7.24 -6.66 15.24
CA GLU A 99 5.85 -6.24 15.38
C GLU A 99 5.36 -5.44 14.17
N ILE A 100 6.22 -4.58 13.61
CA ILE A 100 5.93 -3.81 12.39
C ILE A 100 5.81 -4.76 11.20
N GLU A 101 6.73 -5.71 11.02
CA GLU A 101 6.65 -6.69 9.92
C GLU A 101 5.42 -7.60 10.06
N ARG A 102 5.08 -8.04 11.28
CA ARG A 102 3.84 -8.79 11.56
C ARG A 102 2.57 -7.94 11.41
N ALA A 103 2.67 -6.63 11.26
CA ALA A 103 1.50 -5.82 10.91
C ALA A 103 0.99 -6.17 9.50
N ALA A 104 1.87 -6.65 8.60
CA ALA A 104 1.51 -7.03 7.23
C ALA A 104 0.69 -8.34 7.18
N SER A 105 0.80 -9.19 8.21
CA SER A 105 0.19 -10.52 8.20
C SER A 105 -1.30 -10.56 8.58
N VAL A 106 -1.97 -9.40 8.77
CA VAL A 106 -3.42 -9.31 9.06
C VAL A 106 -4.27 -9.96 7.96
N THR A 107 -3.75 -10.02 6.74
CA THR A 107 -4.42 -10.61 5.57
C THR A 107 -4.50 -12.14 5.63
N SER A 108 -3.84 -12.81 6.58
CA SER A 108 -3.82 -14.27 6.66
C SER A 108 -5.17 -14.91 7.07
N ARG A 109 -6.09 -14.16 7.69
CA ARG A 109 -7.49 -14.60 7.86
C ARG A 109 -8.26 -14.60 6.53
N HIS A 110 -8.02 -13.61 5.66
CA HIS A 110 -8.64 -13.49 4.33
C HIS A 110 -8.17 -14.59 3.36
N ASN A 111 -6.89 -14.98 3.45
CA ASN A 111 -6.33 -16.07 2.65
C ASN A 111 -6.84 -17.48 3.02
N ARG A 112 -7.48 -17.67 4.19
CA ARG A 112 -8.12 -18.97 4.53
C ARG A 112 -9.44 -19.15 3.78
N TRP A 113 -10.22 -18.08 3.66
CA TRP A 113 -11.50 -18.07 2.96
C TRP A 113 -11.31 -18.16 1.43
N TRP A 114 -10.36 -17.40 0.85
CA TRP A 114 -10.01 -17.54 -0.57
C TRP A 114 -9.51 -18.94 -0.94
N ARG A 115 -8.68 -19.57 -0.10
CA ARG A 115 -8.27 -20.98 -0.30
C ARG A 115 -9.44 -21.94 -0.24
N MET A 116 -10.46 -21.66 0.55
CA MET A 116 -11.68 -22.47 0.64
C MET A 116 -12.56 -22.29 -0.61
N ILE A 117 -12.77 -21.05 -1.08
CA ILE A 117 -13.52 -20.75 -2.30
C ILE A 117 -12.85 -21.38 -3.53
N VAL A 118 -11.53 -21.27 -3.66
CA VAL A 118 -10.79 -21.86 -4.78
C VAL A 118 -10.94 -23.39 -4.82
N ARG A 119 -10.96 -24.07 -3.65
CA ARG A 119 -11.24 -25.51 -3.58
C ARG A 119 -12.67 -25.86 -4.00
N ILE A 120 -13.65 -25.04 -3.62
CA ILE A 120 -15.06 -25.25 -3.98
C ILE A 120 -15.25 -25.05 -5.49
N ALA A 121 -14.69 -23.98 -6.06
CA ALA A 121 -14.75 -23.67 -7.48
C ALA A 121 -14.02 -24.72 -8.35
N ARG A 122 -12.94 -25.33 -7.83
CA ARG A 122 -12.22 -26.42 -8.53
C ARG A 122 -13.04 -27.72 -8.57
N ARG A 123 -13.80 -28.04 -7.52
CA ARG A 123 -14.66 -29.24 -7.49
C ARG A 123 -15.85 -29.15 -8.44
N ARG A 124 -16.45 -27.97 -8.63
CA ARG A 124 -17.54 -27.78 -9.59
C ARG A 124 -17.09 -27.96 -11.04
N ARG A 125 -15.92 -27.42 -11.41
CA ARG A 125 -15.34 -27.62 -12.76
C ARG A 125 -15.00 -29.07 -13.08
N SER A 126 -14.74 -29.92 -12.09
CA SER A 126 -14.53 -31.35 -12.29
C SER A 126 -15.83 -32.18 -12.35
N GLN A 127 -16.99 -31.59 -12.01
CA GLN A 127 -18.29 -32.25 -12.18
C GLN A 127 -19.05 -31.79 -13.44
N GLU A 128 -18.62 -30.71 -14.09
CA GLU A 128 -19.28 -30.12 -15.27
C GLU A 128 -18.59 -30.43 -16.62
N GLY A 129 -17.94 -31.59 -16.79
CA GLY A 129 -17.69 -32.06 -18.16
C GLY A 129 -17.05 -33.45 -18.31
N PRO A 130 -17.43 -34.27 -19.33
CA PRO A 130 -18.44 -34.04 -20.37
C PRO A 130 -19.63 -35.01 -20.26
N ALA A 131 -20.82 -34.50 -19.97
CA ALA A 131 -22.07 -35.13 -20.41
C ALA A 131 -22.53 -34.36 -21.65
N GLY A 132 -22.34 -34.94 -22.83
CA GLY A 132 -22.82 -34.35 -24.08
C GLY A 132 -21.78 -34.28 -25.19
N SER A 133 -21.38 -35.43 -25.71
CA SER A 133 -21.03 -35.56 -27.14
C SER A 133 -21.89 -36.68 -27.70
N LEU A 134 -23.02 -36.27 -28.30
CA LEU A 134 -23.73 -37.04 -29.32
C LEU A 134 -22.89 -37.05 -30.60
#